data_AF-D3DCZ8-F1
#
_entry.id   AF-D3DCZ8-F1
#
_cell.length_a   1.000
_cell.length_b   1.000
_cell.length_c   1.000
_cell.angle_alpha   90.00
_cell.angle_beta   90.00
_cell.angle_gamma   90.00
#
_symmetry.space_group_name_H-M   'P 1'
#
loop_
_entity.id
_entity.type
_entity.pdbx_description
1 polymer ?
#
loop_
_entity_poly.entity_id
_entity_poly.type
_entity_poly.pdbx_seq_one_letter_code
_entity_poly.pdbx_strand_id
1 'polypeptide(L)'
;MEDWAEIRRLHRAEGVSISEISRRLGIARNTVRRALVSDRPPRYERAPRRRLTDAVEPAVRALLAEYPRMPASVIAQRIGWTHSSSILRDRISQIRPEYAGVDPVDRVTYEPGQVAQCDLW
;
A
#
# COMPACT_ATOMS: atom_id res chain seq x y z
N MET A 1 21.02 9.50 2.64
CA MET A 1 20.69 10.60 3.59
C MET A 1 21.90 11.50 3.79
N GLU A 2 23.10 10.93 3.73
CA GLU A 2 24.40 11.63 3.83
C GLU A 2 24.60 12.71 2.75
N ASP A 3 24.13 12.50 1.52
CA ASP A 3 24.31 13.46 0.41
C ASP A 3 23.68 14.84 0.66
N TRP A 4 22.56 14.90 1.39
CA TRP A 4 21.85 16.17 1.64
C TRP A 4 22.63 17.09 2.60
N ALA A 5 23.18 16.50 3.66
CA ALA A 5 23.98 17.23 4.64
C ALA A 5 25.30 17.70 4.01
N GLU A 6 25.92 16.83 3.21
CA GLU A 6 27.18 17.13 2.51
C GLU A 6 27.01 18.26 1.48
N ILE A 7 25.94 18.24 0.68
CA ILE A 7 25.61 19.35 -0.25
C ILE A 7 25.48 20.68 0.50
N ARG A 8 24.82 20.69 1.68
CA ARG A 8 24.65 21.93 2.47
C ARG A 8 25.94 22.40 3.12
N ARG A 9 26.78 21.48 3.60
CA ARG A 9 28.12 21.78 4.15
C ARG A 9 28.99 22.45 3.09
N LEU A 10 29.13 21.82 1.93
CA LEU A 10 29.94 22.32 0.82
C LEU A 10 29.48 23.71 0.33
N HIS A 11 28.17 23.95 0.25
CA HIS A 11 27.67 25.23 -0.25
C HIS A 11 27.63 26.34 0.82
N ARG A 12 27.21 26.04 2.05
CA ARG A 12 26.98 27.06 3.10
C ARG A 12 28.20 27.31 3.98
N ALA A 13 29.03 26.30 4.26
CA ALA A 13 30.23 26.45 5.07
C ALA A 13 31.48 26.71 4.22
N GLU A 14 31.61 26.03 3.09
CA GLU A 14 32.81 26.11 2.23
C GLU A 14 32.64 27.02 0.99
N GLY A 15 31.43 27.55 0.74
CA GLY A 15 31.16 28.48 -0.36
C GLY A 15 31.28 27.87 -1.76
N VAL A 16 31.27 26.55 -1.88
CA VAL A 16 31.45 25.84 -3.16
C VAL A 16 30.23 26.03 -4.04
N SER A 17 30.45 26.33 -5.33
CA SER A 17 29.37 26.55 -6.30
C SER A 17 28.54 25.28 -6.57
N ILE A 18 27.26 25.47 -6.91
CA ILE A 18 26.34 24.36 -7.27
C ILE A 18 26.90 23.48 -8.40
N SER A 19 27.56 24.09 -9.40
CA SER A 19 28.16 23.37 -10.52
C SER A 19 29.31 22.47 -10.08
N GLU A 20 30.11 22.93 -9.13
CA GLU A 20 31.25 22.18 -8.60
C GLU A 20 30.79 21.03 -7.70
N ILE A 21 29.80 21.27 -6.83
CA ILE A 21 29.16 20.23 -6.01
C ILE A 21 28.57 19.12 -6.89
N SER A 22 27.91 19.51 -7.99
CA SER A 22 27.34 18.57 -8.97
C SER A 22 28.41 17.68 -9.61
N ARG A 23 29.59 18.22 -9.92
CA ARG A 23 30.71 17.45 -10.50
C ARG A 23 31.37 16.54 -9.48
N ARG A 24 31.60 17.03 -8.25
CA ARG A 24 32.26 16.27 -7.18
C ARG A 24 31.44 15.08 -6.69
N LEU A 25 30.11 15.27 -6.54
CA LEU A 25 29.21 14.25 -6.01
C LEU A 25 28.52 13.42 -7.11
N GLY A 26 28.66 13.79 -8.38
CA GLY A 26 27.95 13.12 -9.49
C GLY A 26 26.43 13.32 -9.48
N ILE A 27 25.95 14.32 -8.75
CA ILE A 27 24.52 14.59 -8.55
C ILE A 27 24.05 15.68 -9.52
N ALA A 28 22.85 15.53 -10.09
CA ALA A 28 22.28 16.54 -10.97
C ALA A 28 22.14 17.90 -10.27
N ARG A 29 22.49 19.00 -10.97
CA ARG A 29 22.37 20.39 -10.45
C ARG A 29 21.00 20.71 -9.86
N ASN A 30 19.92 20.15 -10.44
CA ASN A 30 18.56 20.33 -9.93
C ASN A 30 18.35 19.68 -8.56
N THR A 31 18.96 18.53 -8.31
CA THR A 31 18.94 17.85 -7.01
C THR A 31 19.74 18.63 -5.97
N VAL A 32 20.90 19.17 -6.35
CA VAL A 32 21.69 20.08 -5.48
C VAL A 32 20.86 21.30 -5.10
N ARG A 33 20.21 21.95 -6.07
CA ARG A 33 19.32 23.09 -5.81
C ARG A 33 18.16 22.72 -4.86
N ARG A 34 17.52 21.57 -5.08
CA ARG A 34 16.44 21.07 -4.18
C ARG A 34 16.94 20.79 -2.77
N ALA A 35 18.15 20.24 -2.62
CA ALA A 35 18.76 19.98 -1.31
C ALA A 35 19.07 21.28 -0.55
N LEU A 36 19.49 22.34 -1.24
CA LEU A 36 19.77 23.64 -0.63
C LEU A 36 18.50 24.39 -0.19
N VAL A 37 17.39 24.23 -0.92
CA VAL A 37 16.08 24.82 -0.60
C VAL A 37 15.38 24.08 0.54
N SER A 38 15.52 22.76 0.62
CA SER A 38 14.89 21.97 1.68
C SER A 38 15.65 22.09 3.00
N ASP A 39 15.04 22.65 4.03
CA ASP A 39 15.62 22.76 5.38
C ASP A 39 15.59 21.46 6.19
N ARG A 40 14.84 20.46 5.73
CA ARG A 40 14.82 19.11 6.30
C ARG A 40 15.38 18.12 5.28
N PRO A 41 15.99 17.01 5.73
CA PRO A 41 16.40 15.94 4.83
C PRO A 41 15.20 15.48 4.00
N PRO A 42 15.39 15.20 2.69
CA PRO A 42 14.31 14.76 1.84
C PRO A 42 13.73 13.46 2.39
N ARG A 43 12.53 13.53 2.98
CA ARG A 43 11.77 12.33 3.33
C ARG A 43 11.10 11.86 2.06
N TYR A 44 11.40 10.63 1.68
CA TYR A 44 10.68 9.97 0.60
C TYR A 44 9.28 9.60 1.10
N GLU A 45 8.31 10.47 0.86
CA GLU A 45 6.90 10.16 1.03
C GLU A 45 6.31 9.83 -0.34
N ARG A 46 6.12 8.53 -0.62
CA ARG A 46 5.22 8.13 -1.68
C ARG A 46 3.79 8.29 -1.15
N ALA A 47 3.00 9.13 -1.81
CA ALA A 47 1.55 9.06 -1.63
C ALA A 47 1.10 7.61 -1.84
N PRO A 48 0.26 7.04 -0.95
CA PRO A 48 -0.22 5.69 -1.12
C PRO A 48 -0.88 5.59 -2.50
N ARG A 49 -0.40 4.65 -3.34
CA ARG A 49 -1.03 4.39 -4.63
C ARG A 49 -2.46 3.93 -4.35
N ARG A 50 -3.44 4.56 -5.01
CA ARG A 50 -4.84 4.11 -4.97
C ARG A 50 -4.88 2.62 -5.29
N ARG A 51 -5.43 1.82 -4.37
CA ARG A 51 -5.65 0.39 -4.59
C ARG A 51 -6.94 0.23 -5.37
N LEU A 52 -7.01 -0.83 -6.17
CA LEU A 52 -8.21 -1.17 -6.93
C LEU A 52 -9.43 -1.39 -6.02
N THR A 53 -9.18 -1.83 -4.79
CA THR A 53 -10.18 -2.04 -3.75
C THR A 53 -10.76 -0.73 -3.20
N ASP A 54 -10.07 0.40 -3.34
CA ASP A 54 -10.52 1.68 -2.77
C ASP A 54 -11.84 2.15 -3.40
N ALA A 55 -12.06 1.82 -4.68
CA ALA A 55 -13.29 2.18 -5.38
C ALA A 55 -14.51 1.39 -4.89
N VAL A 56 -14.31 0.13 -4.49
CA VAL A 56 -15.40 -0.77 -4.07
C VAL A 56 -15.55 -0.86 -2.56
N GLU A 57 -14.60 -0.33 -1.80
CA GLU A 57 -14.60 -0.35 -0.35
C GLU A 57 -15.87 0.22 0.29
N PRO A 58 -16.45 1.35 -0.17
CA PRO A 58 -17.71 1.84 0.39
C PRO A 58 -18.85 0.83 0.25
N ALA A 59 -18.94 0.14 -0.88
CA ALA A 59 -19.97 -0.88 -1.12
C ALA A 59 -19.74 -2.13 -0.24
N VAL A 60 -18.49 -2.54 -0.07
CA VAL A 60 -18.12 -3.64 0.84
C VAL A 60 -18.49 -3.29 2.28
N ARG A 61 -18.18 -2.08 2.73
CA ARG A 61 -18.50 -1.59 4.07
C ARG A 61 -20.01 -1.53 4.31
N ALA A 62 -20.79 -1.08 3.32
CA ALA A 62 -22.26 -1.08 3.42
C ALA A 62 -22.81 -2.50 3.62
N LEU A 63 -22.31 -3.47 2.84
CA LEU A 63 -22.72 -4.88 2.96
C LEU A 63 -22.29 -5.50 4.29
N LEU A 64 -21.11 -5.18 4.80
CA LEU A 64 -20.61 -5.68 6.09
C LEU A 64 -21.30 -5.00 7.28
N ALA A 65 -21.78 -3.77 7.15
CA ALA A 65 -22.56 -3.10 8.17
C ALA A 65 -23.92 -3.78 8.38
N GLU A 66 -24.56 -4.22 7.29
CA GLU A 66 -25.85 -4.91 7.35
C GLU A 66 -25.68 -6.41 7.64
N TYR A 67 -24.63 -7.04 7.07
CA TYR A 67 -24.36 -8.47 7.19
C TYR A 67 -22.87 -8.75 7.50
N PRO A 68 -22.43 -8.61 8.76
CA PRO A 68 -21.02 -8.72 9.13
C PRO A 68 -20.37 -10.08 8.81
N ARG A 69 -21.16 -11.16 8.79
CA ARG A 69 -20.69 -12.53 8.52
C ARG A 69 -20.78 -12.93 7.04
N MET A 70 -21.32 -12.08 6.15
CA MET A 70 -21.55 -12.40 4.74
C MET A 70 -20.27 -12.90 4.06
N PRO A 71 -20.26 -14.05 3.35
CA PRO A 71 -19.05 -14.57 2.72
C PRO A 71 -18.43 -13.61 1.69
N ALA A 72 -17.10 -13.55 1.63
CA ALA A 72 -16.39 -12.67 0.69
C ALA A 72 -16.74 -12.95 -0.79
N SER A 73 -17.05 -14.21 -1.13
CA SER A 73 -17.53 -14.60 -2.46
C SER A 73 -18.87 -13.95 -2.83
N VAL A 74 -19.82 -13.89 -1.88
CA VAL A 74 -21.13 -13.26 -2.08
C VAL A 74 -20.98 -11.74 -2.20
N ILE A 75 -20.11 -11.14 -1.39
CA ILE A 75 -19.77 -9.71 -1.50
C ILE A 75 -19.20 -9.42 -2.89
N ALA A 76 -18.27 -10.25 -3.39
CA ALA A 76 -17.67 -10.08 -4.72
C ALA A 76 -18.72 -10.09 -5.83
N GLN A 77 -19.69 -11.01 -5.76
CA GLN A 77 -20.78 -11.08 -6.73
C GLN A 77 -21.68 -9.85 -6.67
N ARG A 78 -22.06 -9.41 -5.46
CA ARG A 78 -22.97 -8.26 -5.27
C ARG A 78 -22.36 -6.94 -5.74
N ILE A 79 -21.05 -6.76 -5.60
CA ILE A 79 -20.36 -5.55 -6.07
C ILE A 79 -19.88 -5.64 -7.52
N GLY A 80 -20.15 -6.76 -8.22
CA GLY A 80 -19.71 -6.96 -9.60
C GLY A 80 -18.19 -7.00 -9.75
N TRP A 81 -17.48 -7.60 -8.79
CA TRP A 81 -16.02 -7.65 -8.81
C TRP A 81 -15.48 -8.51 -9.95
N THR A 82 -14.77 -7.90 -10.90
CA THR A 82 -14.22 -8.55 -12.10
C THR A 82 -12.73 -8.85 -12.01
N HIS A 83 -12.08 -8.50 -10.90
CA HIS A 83 -10.65 -8.69 -10.71
C HIS A 83 -10.35 -9.90 -9.82
N SER A 84 -9.07 -10.11 -9.49
CA SER A 84 -8.64 -11.23 -8.65
C SER A 84 -9.42 -11.27 -7.32
N SER A 85 -10.05 -12.42 -7.05
CA SER A 85 -10.82 -12.68 -5.84
C SER A 85 -9.96 -12.63 -4.57
N SER A 86 -8.69 -13.01 -4.67
CA SER A 86 -7.72 -12.95 -3.56
C SER A 86 -7.50 -11.52 -3.06
N ILE A 87 -7.44 -10.53 -3.98
CA ILE A 87 -7.26 -9.11 -3.62
C ILE A 87 -8.45 -8.59 -2.82
N LEU A 88 -9.67 -8.92 -3.26
CA LEU A 88 -10.87 -8.50 -2.56
C LEU A 88 -11.02 -9.21 -1.21
N ARG A 89 -10.70 -10.52 -1.15
CA ARG A 89 -10.77 -11.30 0.09
C ARG A 89 -9.79 -10.82 1.15
N ASP A 90 -8.57 -10.45 0.74
CA ASP A 90 -7.58 -9.83 1.62
C ASP A 90 -8.14 -8.53 2.21
N ARG A 91 -8.68 -7.63 1.36
CA ARG A 91 -9.28 -6.38 1.84
C ARG A 91 -10.48 -6.60 2.76
N ILE A 92 -11.39 -7.52 2.42
CA ILE A 92 -12.54 -7.86 3.27
C ILE A 92 -12.09 -8.40 4.63
N SER A 93 -11.01 -9.20 4.67
CA SER A 93 -10.46 -9.73 5.92
C SER A 93 -9.89 -8.64 6.83
N GLN A 94 -9.36 -7.56 6.26
CA GLN A 94 -8.90 -6.39 7.02
C GLN A 94 -10.07 -5.54 7.55
N ILE A 95 -11.16 -5.43 6.79
CA ILE A 95 -12.32 -4.58 7.13
C ILE A 95 -13.28 -5.30 8.10
N ARG A 96 -13.49 -6.61 7.94
CA ARG A 96 -14.48 -7.38 8.71
C ARG A 96 -14.35 -7.27 10.24
N PRO A 97 -13.15 -7.25 10.85
CA PRO A 97 -13.01 -7.08 12.29
C PRO A 97 -13.65 -5.78 12.84
N GLU A 98 -13.78 -4.74 12.01
CA GLU A 98 -14.45 -3.49 12.38
C GLU A 98 -15.98 -3.66 12.58
N TYR A 99 -16.58 -4.71 11.99
CA TYR A 99 -18.04 -4.91 11.93
C TYR A 99 -18.51 -6.17 12.66
N ALA A 100 -17.78 -7.27 12.56
CA ALA A 100 -18.23 -8.58 13.05
C ALA A 100 -18.02 -8.79 14.56
N GLY A 101 -17.28 -7.91 15.23
CA GLY A 101 -16.67 -8.22 16.53
C GLY A 101 -15.62 -9.33 16.39
N VAL A 102 -14.99 -9.75 17.49
CA VAL A 102 -14.06 -10.90 17.46
C VAL A 102 -14.85 -12.15 17.05
N ASP A 103 -14.61 -12.65 15.84
CA ASP A 103 -15.24 -13.84 15.29
C ASP A 103 -14.49 -15.09 15.81
N PRO A 104 -15.14 -16.01 16.56
CA PRO A 104 -14.51 -17.24 17.05
C PRO A 104 -14.40 -18.36 15.99
N VAL A 105 -14.70 -18.11 14.71
CA VAL A 105 -14.73 -19.17 13.70
C VAL A 105 -13.32 -19.57 13.24
N ASP A 106 -12.94 -20.78 13.66
CA ASP A 106 -11.82 -21.59 13.20
C ASP A 106 -11.73 -21.66 11.66
N ARG A 107 -10.51 -21.49 11.13
CA ARG A 107 -10.19 -21.93 9.77
C ARG A 107 -10.06 -23.45 9.79
N VAL A 108 -11.00 -24.15 9.17
CA VAL A 108 -10.77 -25.54 8.76
C VAL A 108 -9.67 -25.53 7.70
N THR A 109 -8.48 -25.98 8.11
CA THR A 109 -7.35 -26.19 7.23
C THR A 109 -7.43 -27.64 6.77
N TYR A 110 -7.43 -27.86 5.46
CA TYR A 110 -7.42 -29.20 4.88
C TYR A 110 -5.99 -29.57 4.50
N GLU A 111 -5.54 -30.72 4.96
CA GLU A 111 -4.28 -31.30 4.50
C GLU A 111 -4.43 -31.81 3.05
N PRO A 112 -3.34 -31.86 2.26
CA PRO A 112 -3.38 -32.40 0.91
C PRO A 112 -4.02 -33.80 0.90
N GLY A 113 -5.14 -33.96 0.17
CA GLY A 113 -5.89 -35.22 0.04
C GLY A 113 -7.21 -35.32 0.82
N GLN A 114 -7.59 -34.31 1.60
CA GLN A 114 -8.87 -34.33 2.36
C GLN A 114 -10.11 -33.84 1.59
N VAL A 115 -9.97 -33.39 0.34
CA VAL A 115 -11.10 -32.94 -0.48
C VAL A 115 -11.07 -33.63 -1.83
N ALA A 116 -12.11 -34.39 -2.15
CA ALA A 116 -12.35 -34.95 -3.47
C ALA A 116 -13.45 -34.15 -4.16
N GLN A 117 -13.18 -33.68 -5.38
CA GLN A 117 -14.17 -33.08 -6.26
C GLN A 117 -14.89 -34.21 -6.99
N CYS A 118 -16.17 -34.39 -6.72
CA CYS A 118 -17.03 -35.30 -7.46
C CYS A 118 -17.90 -34.47 -8.41
N ASP A 119 -17.52 -34.39 -9.67
CA ASP A 119 -18.37 -33.81 -10.72
C ASP A 119 -19.43 -34.84 -11.14
N LEU A 120 -20.69 -34.41 -11.18
CA LEU A 120 -21.80 -35.20 -11.71
C LEU A 120 -21.98 -34.83 -13.20
N TRP A 121 -22.00 -35.86 -14.06
CA TRP A 121 -22.19 -35.76 -15.51
C TRP A 121 -23.53 -35.14 -15.90
#